data_AF-E3QJM5-F1
#
_entry.id   AF-E3QJM5-F1
#
_cell.length_a   1.000
_cell.length_b   1.000
_cell.length_c   1.000
_cell.angle_alpha   90.00
_cell.angle_beta   90.00
_cell.angle_gamma   90.00
#
_symmetry.space_group_name_H-M   'P 1'
#
loop_
_entity.id
_entity.type
_entity.pdbx_description
1 polymer ?
#
loop_
_entity_poly.entity_id
_entity_poly.type
_entity_poly.pdbx_seq_one_letter_code
_entity_poly.pdbx_strand_id
1 'polypeptide(L)'
;MARESDRESDTYLENLPTEVLLQILTQITDVHCLWNLLVSSPAAGRVFNRYCDDIFWPSIHDGIVPPQTQDVIRCIISLRSGAFRTTPLDQLAGKIRDGEAGIVLGQSSELGYSLPTIDTTAKPSLTVMRSILAVASQIHALSRLCVGHYLATLSAAKAAGRLDATPEGSINGQLSWVEEQRIIRAFWRVQLVRELNLAARTSKVQSSDEGAGTPRELDVEAFYDSTTSNLKVAYHEVMSALDFLKESDLGKAPYRTTALKRMQSNNYTGTSISPSTARMPPDSATRRSSLVLPADGLWIVDSMGRNAHSPIKYAGFGPYRRMGFAIWDRERLARLGLASPPGHGRVTGLGSYFSFWLNLLDTQEMSRAEERMREAECRGGRLAPLQPMIQDNAS
;
A
#
# COMPACT_ATOMS: atom_id res chain seq x y z
N MET A 1 -59.76 0.97 24.59
CA MET A 1 -58.32 1.15 24.86
C MET A 1 -57.56 0.75 23.61
N ALA A 2 -57.25 1.74 22.79
CA ALA A 2 -56.49 1.55 21.54
C ALA A 2 -55.05 1.19 21.90
N ARG A 3 -54.55 0.07 21.36
CA ARG A 3 -53.11 -0.18 21.30
C ARG A 3 -52.60 0.56 20.08
N GLU A 4 -52.00 1.72 20.30
CA GLU A 4 -51.06 2.31 19.36
C GLU A 4 -49.95 1.27 19.13
N SER A 5 -49.99 0.64 17.96
CA SER A 5 -48.86 -0.08 17.43
C SER A 5 -47.82 0.98 17.06
N ASP A 6 -46.72 1.03 17.82
CA ASP A 6 -45.49 1.71 17.42
C ASP A 6 -45.15 1.28 15.98
N ARG A 7 -45.43 2.15 15.02
CA ARG A 7 -44.83 2.09 13.70
C ARG A 7 -43.40 2.55 13.92
N GLU A 8 -42.46 1.63 14.11
CA GLU A 8 -41.07 1.90 13.75
C GLU A 8 -41.10 2.41 12.31
N SER A 9 -40.93 3.72 12.15
CA SER A 9 -40.77 4.34 10.85
C SER A 9 -39.44 3.83 10.32
N ASP A 10 -39.54 2.76 9.55
CA ASP A 10 -38.46 2.11 8.83
C ASP A 10 -37.82 3.14 7.86
N THR A 11 -36.91 3.94 8.41
CA THR A 11 -36.10 4.94 7.70
C THR A 11 -34.99 4.24 6.93
N TYR A 12 -35.39 3.43 5.95
CA TYR A 12 -34.46 2.87 4.99
C TYR A 12 -33.91 3.98 4.08
N LEU A 13 -32.62 3.90 3.74
CA LEU A 13 -31.98 4.73 2.71
C LEU A 13 -32.80 4.79 1.41
N GLU A 14 -33.53 3.72 1.09
CA GLU A 14 -34.38 3.62 -0.10
C GLU A 14 -35.56 4.61 -0.11
N ASN A 15 -35.98 5.12 1.05
CA ASN A 15 -37.11 6.03 1.20
C ASN A 15 -36.69 7.51 1.23
N LEU A 16 -35.38 7.80 1.22
CA LEU A 16 -34.88 9.16 1.28
C LEU A 16 -35.05 9.89 -0.08
N PRO A 17 -35.36 11.20 -0.07
CA PRO A 17 -35.33 12.02 -1.28
C PRO A 17 -33.96 11.99 -1.97
N THR A 18 -33.94 12.17 -3.29
CA THR A 18 -32.71 12.12 -4.09
C THR A 18 -31.69 13.16 -3.62
N GLU A 19 -32.15 14.33 -3.22
CA GLU A 19 -31.33 15.45 -2.74
C GLU A 19 -30.62 15.10 -1.43
N VAL A 20 -31.32 14.39 -0.52
CA VAL A 20 -30.75 13.94 0.76
C VAL A 20 -29.73 12.84 0.53
N LEU A 21 -30.03 11.87 -0.35
CA LEU A 21 -29.07 10.84 -0.75
C LEU A 21 -27.83 11.43 -1.42
N LEU A 22 -27.99 12.44 -2.27
CA LEU A 22 -26.88 13.14 -2.89
C LEU A 22 -26.01 13.84 -1.84
N GLN A 23 -26.62 14.52 -0.86
CA GLN A 23 -25.88 15.11 0.26
C GLN A 23 -25.12 14.06 1.06
N ILE A 24 -25.75 12.92 1.37
CA ILE A 24 -25.06 11.82 2.08
C ILE A 24 -23.87 11.31 1.26
N LEU A 25 -24.09 11.02 -0.04
CA LEU A 25 -23.07 10.43 -0.91
C LEU A 25 -21.88 11.35 -1.13
N THR A 26 -22.09 12.66 -1.25
CA THR A 26 -21.01 13.65 -1.41
C THR A 26 -20.15 13.84 -0.16
N GLN A 27 -20.65 13.42 1.01
CA GLN A 27 -19.90 13.45 2.27
C GLN A 27 -19.09 12.17 2.53
N ILE A 28 -19.21 11.15 1.68
CA ILE A 28 -18.44 9.91 1.83
C ILE A 28 -17.06 10.10 1.21
N THR A 29 -16.08 10.32 2.08
CA THR A 29 -14.70 10.63 1.70
C THR A 29 -13.79 9.40 1.55
N ASP A 30 -14.35 8.19 1.63
CA ASP A 30 -13.60 6.94 1.41
C ASP A 30 -14.19 6.13 0.24
N VAL A 31 -13.33 5.78 -0.72
CA VAL A 31 -13.70 5.04 -1.93
C VAL A 31 -14.24 3.63 -1.67
N HIS A 32 -13.79 2.96 -0.60
CA HIS A 32 -14.28 1.64 -0.22
C HIS A 32 -15.67 1.73 0.42
N CYS A 33 -15.86 2.65 1.37
CA CYS A 33 -17.16 2.93 1.97
C CYS A 33 -18.19 3.36 0.93
N LEU A 34 -17.80 4.21 -0.02
CA LEU A 34 -18.67 4.62 -1.12
C LEU A 34 -19.09 3.39 -1.94
N TRP A 35 -18.14 2.54 -2.35
CA TRP A 35 -18.48 1.30 -3.06
C TRP A 35 -19.48 0.43 -2.30
N ASN A 36 -19.24 0.17 -1.02
CA ASN A 36 -20.08 -0.68 -0.19
C ASN A 36 -21.52 -0.15 -0.10
N LEU A 37 -21.68 1.18 0.02
CA LEU A 37 -23.00 1.80 0.02
C LEU A 37 -23.70 1.68 -1.34
N LEU A 38 -22.97 1.88 -2.44
CA LEU A 38 -23.53 1.81 -3.78
C LEU A 38 -23.97 0.39 -4.18
N VAL A 39 -23.35 -0.65 -3.61
CA VAL A 39 -23.75 -2.04 -3.84
C VAL A 39 -24.83 -2.53 -2.88
N SER A 40 -24.94 -1.93 -1.69
CA SER A 40 -25.95 -2.30 -0.69
C SER A 40 -27.28 -1.56 -0.87
N SER A 41 -27.28 -0.37 -1.49
CA SER A 41 -28.48 0.43 -1.72
C SER A 41 -28.70 0.71 -3.22
N PRO A 42 -29.74 0.12 -3.84
CA PRO A 42 -30.16 0.47 -5.19
C PRO A 42 -30.48 1.96 -5.37
N ALA A 43 -31.07 2.62 -4.37
CA ALA A 43 -31.31 4.07 -4.41
C ALA A 43 -30.00 4.86 -4.50
N ALA A 44 -29.03 4.58 -3.63
CA ALA A 44 -27.71 5.20 -3.69
C ALA A 44 -27.03 4.95 -5.05
N GLY A 45 -27.13 3.72 -5.57
CA GLY A 45 -26.63 3.36 -6.89
C GLY A 45 -27.23 4.19 -8.04
N ARG A 46 -28.54 4.47 -7.99
CA ARG A 46 -29.24 5.32 -8.98
C ARG A 46 -28.80 6.78 -8.88
N VAL A 47 -28.70 7.33 -7.67
CA VAL A 47 -28.24 8.71 -7.44
C VAL A 47 -26.81 8.86 -7.94
N PHE A 48 -25.92 7.92 -7.63
CA PHE A 48 -24.57 7.90 -8.16
C PHE A 48 -24.52 7.90 -9.69
N ASN A 49 -25.33 7.08 -10.37
CA ASN A 49 -25.32 7.06 -11.83
C ASN A 49 -25.71 8.39 -12.46
N ARG A 50 -26.51 9.21 -11.77
CA ARG A 50 -26.95 10.53 -12.24
C ARG A 50 -25.98 11.65 -11.89
N TYR A 51 -25.36 11.59 -10.72
CA TYR A 51 -24.49 12.63 -10.15
C TYR A 51 -23.06 12.12 -9.90
N CYS A 52 -22.56 11.25 -10.80
CA CYS A 52 -21.33 10.49 -10.54
C CYS A 52 -20.11 11.37 -10.34
N ASP A 53 -19.95 12.46 -11.11
CA ASP A 53 -18.82 13.38 -10.96
C ASP A 53 -18.82 14.05 -9.58
N ASP A 54 -19.97 14.59 -9.16
CA ASP A 54 -20.11 15.30 -7.89
C ASP A 54 -19.84 14.39 -6.67
N ILE A 55 -20.14 13.09 -6.80
CA ILE A 55 -19.97 12.12 -5.70
C ILE A 55 -18.58 11.46 -5.74
N PHE A 56 -18.08 11.12 -6.93
CA PHE A 56 -16.87 10.34 -7.08
C PHE A 56 -15.61 11.13 -6.69
N TRP A 57 -15.48 12.37 -7.16
CA TRP A 57 -14.25 13.14 -6.98
C TRP A 57 -13.96 13.52 -5.52
N PRO A 58 -14.95 13.93 -4.69
CA PRO A 58 -14.71 14.16 -3.26
C PRO A 58 -14.16 12.93 -2.54
N SER A 59 -14.61 11.72 -2.89
CA SER A 59 -14.10 10.47 -2.31
C SER A 59 -12.62 10.18 -2.65
N ILE A 60 -12.10 10.81 -3.71
CA ILE A 60 -10.71 10.68 -4.16
C ILE A 60 -9.84 11.80 -3.59
N HIS A 61 -10.34 13.04 -3.54
CA HIS A 61 -9.55 14.22 -3.16
C HIS A 61 -9.55 14.48 -1.65
N ASP A 62 -10.74 14.46 -1.03
CA ASP A 62 -10.94 14.93 0.34
C ASP A 62 -10.93 13.78 1.35
N GLY A 63 -10.25 12.69 0.95
CA GLY A 63 -10.35 11.39 1.59
C GLY A 63 -9.46 11.12 2.79
N ILE A 64 -9.75 10.01 3.44
CA ILE A 64 -8.82 9.36 4.37
C ILE A 64 -7.59 8.80 3.66
N VAL A 65 -7.69 8.61 2.34
CA VAL A 65 -6.61 8.11 1.49
C VAL A 65 -5.56 9.21 1.36
N PRO A 66 -4.29 8.93 1.67
CA PRO A 66 -3.20 9.92 1.63
C PRO A 66 -2.94 10.43 0.21
N PRO A 67 -2.45 11.67 0.04
CA PRO A 67 -2.21 12.29 -1.27
C PRO A 67 -1.40 11.42 -2.24
N GLN A 68 -0.36 10.73 -1.75
CA GLN A 68 0.48 9.88 -2.59
C GLN A 68 -0.28 8.66 -3.13
N THR A 69 -1.21 8.09 -2.36
CA THR A 69 -2.07 7.01 -2.82
C THR A 69 -3.13 7.55 -3.78
N GLN A 70 -3.65 8.77 -3.53
CA GLN A 70 -4.56 9.44 -4.45
C GLN A 70 -3.90 9.68 -5.82
N ASP A 71 -2.62 10.06 -5.87
CA ASP A 71 -1.86 10.20 -7.12
C ASP A 71 -1.85 8.88 -7.92
N VAL A 72 -1.62 7.74 -7.24
CA VAL A 72 -1.63 6.41 -7.88
C VAL A 72 -3.01 6.09 -8.44
N ILE A 73 -4.07 6.34 -7.67
CA ILE A 73 -5.45 6.12 -8.11
C ILE A 73 -5.79 7.02 -9.30
N ARG A 74 -5.43 8.31 -9.25
CA ARG A 74 -5.63 9.26 -10.34
C ARG A 74 -4.89 8.84 -11.61
N CYS A 75 -3.66 8.33 -11.50
CA CYS A 75 -2.95 7.77 -12.65
C CYS A 75 -3.70 6.61 -13.29
N ILE A 76 -4.23 5.69 -12.47
CA ILE A 76 -5.03 4.55 -12.94
C ILE A 76 -6.33 5.03 -13.60
N ILE A 77 -6.98 6.05 -13.05
CA ILE A 77 -8.16 6.68 -13.66
C ILE A 77 -7.80 7.21 -15.06
N SER A 78 -6.73 8.01 -15.17
CA SER A 78 -6.24 8.56 -16.45
C SER A 78 -5.87 7.46 -17.45
N LEU A 79 -5.18 6.39 -17.02
CA LEU A 79 -4.90 5.21 -17.85
C LEU A 79 -6.18 4.56 -18.37
N ARG A 80 -7.18 4.36 -17.51
CA ARG A 80 -8.44 3.74 -17.88
C ARG A 80 -9.28 4.62 -18.81
N SER A 81 -9.22 5.94 -18.65
CA SER A 81 -9.85 6.93 -19.54
C SER A 81 -9.15 7.04 -20.89
N GLY A 82 -7.91 6.55 -21.01
CA GLY A 82 -7.11 6.66 -22.22
C GLY A 82 -6.43 8.01 -22.39
N ALA A 83 -6.17 8.72 -21.29
CA ALA A 83 -5.53 10.04 -21.30
C ALA A 83 -4.05 9.99 -21.77
N PHE A 84 -3.44 8.80 -21.81
CA PHE A 84 -2.03 8.59 -22.16
C PHE A 84 -1.82 7.94 -23.54
N ARG A 85 -2.83 7.96 -24.43
CA ARG A 85 -2.76 7.28 -25.75
C ARG A 85 -1.55 7.69 -26.60
N THR A 86 -1.12 8.94 -26.47
CA THR A 86 0.01 9.54 -27.19
C THR A 86 1.31 9.55 -26.37
N THR A 87 1.29 8.96 -25.18
CA THR A 87 2.44 8.91 -24.27
C THR A 87 3.16 7.57 -24.42
N PRO A 88 4.47 7.55 -24.71
CA PRO A 88 5.28 6.33 -24.67
C PRO A 88 5.28 5.64 -23.30
N LEU A 89 5.18 4.31 -23.27
CA LEU A 89 5.12 3.52 -22.03
C LEU A 89 6.36 3.72 -21.14
N ASP A 90 7.54 3.75 -21.73
CA ASP A 90 8.82 3.96 -21.07
C ASP A 90 8.90 5.35 -20.41
N GLN A 91 8.41 6.39 -21.11
CA GLN A 91 8.32 7.75 -20.58
C GLN A 91 7.38 7.82 -19.38
N LEU A 92 6.19 7.18 -19.48
CA LEU A 92 5.23 7.14 -18.38
C LEU A 92 5.77 6.34 -17.18
N ALA A 93 6.34 5.17 -17.42
CA ALA A 93 6.97 4.34 -16.40
C ALA A 93 8.13 5.08 -15.70
N GLY A 94 8.97 5.78 -16.47
CA GLY A 94 10.04 6.63 -15.95
C GLY A 94 9.50 7.73 -15.04
N LYS A 95 8.47 8.47 -15.49
CA LYS A 95 7.85 9.53 -14.70
C LYS A 95 7.23 9.03 -13.39
N ILE A 96 6.58 7.87 -13.42
CA ILE A 96 6.04 7.23 -12.22
C ILE A 96 7.18 6.89 -11.26
N ARG A 97 8.25 6.27 -11.77
CA ARG A 97 9.43 5.90 -10.97
C ARG A 97 10.10 7.12 -10.33
N ASP A 98 10.24 8.21 -11.09
CA ASP A 98 10.81 9.46 -10.60
C ASP A 98 9.92 10.09 -9.52
N GLY A 99 8.60 10.04 -9.70
CA GLY A 99 7.63 10.47 -8.69
C GLY A 99 7.74 9.66 -7.39
N GLU A 100 7.81 8.34 -7.49
CA GLU A 100 8.01 7.44 -6.34
C GLU A 100 9.33 7.69 -5.61
N ALA A 101 10.42 7.94 -6.36
CA ALA A 101 11.72 8.31 -5.78
C ALA A 101 11.68 9.69 -5.12
N GLY A 102 10.99 10.66 -5.71
CA GLY A 102 10.80 12.00 -5.16
C GLY A 102 9.98 12.02 -3.88
N ILE A 103 9.02 11.10 -3.72
CA ILE A 103 8.27 10.93 -2.47
C ILE A 103 9.25 10.61 -1.33
N VAL A 104 10.19 9.68 -1.55
CA VAL A 104 11.17 9.27 -0.53
C VAL A 104 12.12 10.41 -0.16
N LEU A 105 12.45 11.29 -1.12
CA LEU A 105 13.29 12.47 -0.89
C LEU A 105 12.55 13.69 -0.35
N GLY A 106 11.25 13.60 -0.04
CA GLY A 106 10.46 14.77 0.40
C GLY A 106 10.36 15.88 -0.66
N GLN A 107 10.81 15.58 -1.89
CA GLN A 107 10.89 16.49 -3.03
C GLN A 107 9.76 16.26 -4.04
N SER A 108 8.82 15.34 -3.74
CA SER A 108 7.65 15.12 -4.60
C SER A 108 6.88 16.42 -4.71
N SER A 109 6.98 17.04 -5.90
CA SER A 109 6.17 18.18 -6.27
C SER A 109 4.69 17.78 -6.26
N GLU A 110 3.81 18.75 -6.03
CA GLU A 110 2.36 18.57 -6.04
C GLU A 110 1.79 18.13 -7.41
N LEU A 111 2.64 18.04 -8.45
CA LEU A 111 2.23 17.79 -9.83
C LEU A 111 1.86 16.32 -10.13
N GLY A 112 1.98 15.41 -9.15
CA GLY A 112 1.66 13.99 -9.32
C GLY A 112 2.39 13.35 -10.51
N TYR A 113 1.73 12.45 -11.22
CA TYR A 113 2.28 11.78 -12.42
C TYR A 113 1.96 12.51 -13.74
N SER A 114 1.71 13.81 -13.69
CA SER A 114 1.30 14.58 -14.87
C SER A 114 2.44 14.67 -15.90
N LEU A 115 2.12 14.43 -17.17
CA LEU A 115 3.02 14.58 -18.31
C LEU A 115 2.42 15.60 -19.29
N PRO A 116 3.24 16.37 -20.03
CA PRO A 116 2.73 17.31 -21.03
C PRO A 116 1.88 16.65 -22.13
N THR A 117 2.09 15.35 -22.37
CA THR A 117 1.36 14.55 -23.36
C THR A 117 0.00 14.05 -22.90
N ILE A 118 -0.40 14.33 -21.65
CA ILE A 118 -1.70 13.89 -21.12
C ILE A 118 -2.86 14.61 -21.80
N ASP A 119 -3.85 13.86 -22.26
CA ASP A 119 -5.11 14.41 -22.74
C ASP A 119 -5.99 14.82 -21.55
N THR A 120 -6.06 16.13 -21.28
CA THR A 120 -6.87 16.69 -20.21
C THR A 120 -8.38 16.66 -20.49
N THR A 121 -8.77 16.38 -21.74
CA THR A 121 -10.18 16.24 -22.12
C THR A 121 -10.72 14.83 -21.89
N ALA A 122 -9.84 13.84 -21.71
CA ALA A 122 -10.20 12.44 -21.46
C ALA A 122 -10.78 12.25 -20.04
N LYS A 123 -12.08 12.48 -19.90
CA LYS A 123 -12.82 12.25 -18.65
C LYS A 123 -13.17 10.78 -18.44
N PRO A 124 -13.14 10.27 -17.19
CA PRO A 124 -13.58 8.90 -16.90
C PRO A 124 -15.07 8.73 -17.17
N SER A 125 -15.44 7.61 -17.80
CA SER A 125 -16.86 7.24 -17.91
C SER A 125 -17.38 6.69 -16.59
N LEU A 126 -18.72 6.65 -16.43
CA LEU A 126 -19.38 6.02 -15.29
C LEU A 126 -18.86 4.60 -15.02
N THR A 127 -18.64 3.81 -16.07
CA THR A 127 -18.08 2.45 -15.97
C THR A 127 -16.66 2.45 -15.39
N VAL A 128 -15.84 3.44 -15.76
CA VAL A 128 -14.49 3.59 -15.21
C VAL A 128 -14.56 3.95 -13.72
N MET A 129 -15.41 4.91 -13.35
CA MET A 129 -15.58 5.31 -11.94
C MET A 129 -16.04 4.15 -11.06
N ARG A 130 -17.10 3.43 -11.47
CA ARG A 130 -17.58 2.24 -10.71
C ARG A 130 -16.51 1.15 -10.61
N SER A 131 -15.75 0.94 -11.68
CA SER A 131 -14.64 -0.02 -11.69
C SER A 131 -13.49 0.39 -10.78
N ILE A 132 -13.25 1.69 -10.56
CA ILE A 132 -12.26 2.17 -9.59
C ILE A 132 -12.74 1.91 -8.16
N LEU A 133 -13.99 2.25 -7.85
CA LEU A 133 -14.59 1.99 -6.55
C LEU A 133 -14.59 0.49 -6.20
N ALA A 134 -14.92 -0.37 -7.17
CA ALA A 134 -14.84 -1.82 -7.00
C ALA A 134 -13.41 -2.31 -6.70
N VAL A 135 -12.42 -1.80 -7.43
CA VAL A 135 -11.00 -2.15 -7.18
C VAL A 135 -10.53 -1.63 -5.83
N ALA A 136 -10.94 -0.42 -5.43
CA ALA A 136 -10.64 0.11 -4.11
C ALA A 136 -11.17 -0.80 -3.00
N SER A 137 -12.39 -1.30 -3.15
CA SER A 137 -12.97 -2.24 -2.19
C SER A 137 -12.24 -3.57 -2.13
N GLN A 138 -11.78 -4.10 -3.27
CA GLN A 138 -10.97 -5.32 -3.32
C GLN A 138 -9.61 -5.12 -2.66
N ILE A 139 -8.96 -3.99 -2.94
CA ILE A 139 -7.69 -3.61 -2.32
C ILE A 139 -7.85 -3.49 -0.82
N HIS A 140 -8.91 -2.86 -0.33
CA HIS A 140 -9.18 -2.77 1.11
C HIS A 140 -9.34 -4.15 1.75
N ALA A 141 -10.14 -5.03 1.16
CA ALA A 141 -10.30 -6.40 1.65
C ALA A 141 -8.97 -7.18 1.67
N LEU A 142 -8.16 -7.06 0.61
CA LEU A 142 -6.86 -7.72 0.53
C LEU A 142 -5.84 -7.14 1.52
N SER A 143 -5.88 -5.83 1.76
CA SER A 143 -5.13 -5.18 2.83
C SER A 143 -5.43 -5.76 4.20
N ARG A 144 -6.71 -6.00 4.52
CA ARG A 144 -7.12 -6.60 5.80
C ARG A 144 -6.60 -8.04 5.94
N LEU A 145 -6.69 -8.84 4.89
CA LEU A 145 -6.18 -10.21 4.88
C LEU A 145 -4.65 -10.23 5.01
N CYS A 146 -3.95 -9.33 4.30
CA CYS A 146 -2.50 -9.21 4.35
C CYS A 146 -2.00 -8.81 5.74
N VAL A 147 -2.65 -7.83 6.37
CA VAL A 147 -2.38 -7.46 7.77
C VAL A 147 -2.61 -8.65 8.69
N GLY A 148 -3.73 -9.35 8.54
CA GLY A 148 -4.05 -10.54 9.34
C GLY A 148 -2.98 -11.63 9.22
N HIS A 149 -2.48 -11.86 8.00
CA HIS A 149 -1.37 -12.78 7.74
C HIS A 149 -0.11 -12.36 8.50
N TYR A 150 0.33 -11.10 8.42
CA TYR A 150 1.54 -10.67 9.12
C TYR A 150 1.38 -10.63 10.65
N LEU A 151 0.19 -10.35 11.16
CA LEU A 151 -0.12 -10.48 12.60
C LEU A 151 -0.01 -11.95 13.06
N ALA A 152 -0.46 -12.90 12.24
CA ALA A 152 -0.28 -14.32 12.51
C ALA A 152 1.21 -14.70 12.51
N THR A 153 2.00 -14.18 11.57
CA THR A 153 3.46 -14.39 11.54
C THR A 153 4.16 -13.84 12.78
N LEU A 154 3.79 -12.64 13.24
CA LEU A 154 4.30 -12.09 14.51
C LEU A 154 3.90 -12.96 15.71
N SER A 155 2.65 -13.44 15.74
CA SER A 155 2.15 -14.31 16.80
C SER A 155 2.91 -15.64 16.84
N ALA A 156 3.22 -16.21 15.67
CA ALA A 156 4.04 -17.41 15.56
C ALA A 156 5.48 -17.18 16.03
N ALA A 157 6.08 -16.02 15.71
CA ALA A 157 7.40 -15.66 16.22
C ALA A 157 7.43 -15.52 17.75
N LYS A 158 6.39 -14.92 18.35
CA LYS A 158 6.22 -14.86 19.81
C LYS A 158 6.09 -16.27 20.41
N ALA A 159 5.26 -17.13 19.83
CA ALA A 159 5.09 -18.51 20.30
C ALA A 159 6.40 -19.32 20.22
N ALA A 160 7.25 -19.02 19.23
CA ALA A 160 8.58 -19.61 19.08
C ALA A 160 9.66 -19.00 20.00
N GLY A 161 9.30 -18.05 20.89
CA GLY A 161 10.26 -17.38 21.78
C GLY A 161 11.23 -16.42 21.07
N ARG A 162 10.94 -16.04 19.82
CA ARG A 162 11.76 -15.10 19.03
C ARG A 162 11.40 -13.62 19.27
N LEU A 163 10.32 -13.36 20.02
CA LEU A 163 9.80 -12.02 20.27
C LEU A 163 9.35 -11.85 21.72
N ASP A 164 10.06 -11.01 22.45
CA ASP A 164 9.75 -10.64 23.83
C ASP A 164 8.74 -9.47 23.86
N ALA A 165 7.48 -9.76 23.50
CA ALA A 165 6.42 -8.76 23.64
C ALA A 165 6.15 -8.49 25.13
N THR A 166 6.05 -7.22 25.52
CA THR A 166 5.71 -6.85 26.91
C THR A 166 4.33 -7.42 27.29
N PRO A 167 4.04 -7.65 28.59
CA PRO A 167 2.74 -8.17 29.04
C PRO A 167 1.53 -7.34 28.55
N GLU A 168 1.74 -6.04 28.32
CA GLU A 168 0.73 -5.09 27.81
C GLU A 168 0.71 -5.00 26.27
N GLY A 169 1.75 -5.51 25.59
CA GLY A 169 1.92 -5.50 24.13
C GLY A 169 1.10 -6.57 23.43
N SER A 170 -0.22 -6.39 23.33
CA SER A 170 -1.05 -7.27 22.49
C SER A 170 -0.65 -7.11 21.02
N ILE A 171 -0.08 -8.16 20.42
CA ILE A 171 0.13 -8.28 18.96
C ILE A 171 -1.19 -8.02 18.22
N ASN A 172 -2.31 -8.43 18.83
CA ASN A 172 -3.67 -8.25 18.31
C ASN A 172 -4.25 -6.86 18.60
N GLY A 173 -3.41 -5.88 18.98
CA GLY A 173 -3.84 -4.50 19.13
C GLY A 173 -4.42 -3.92 17.84
N GLN A 174 -5.34 -2.97 17.99
CA GLN A 174 -6.03 -2.29 16.89
C GLN A 174 -5.04 -1.83 15.81
N LEU A 175 -5.34 -2.17 14.54
CA LEU A 175 -4.58 -1.72 13.38
C LEU A 175 -4.60 -0.20 13.32
N SER A 176 -3.45 0.46 13.17
CA SER A 176 -3.46 1.91 12.98
C SER A 176 -3.80 2.32 11.56
N TRP A 177 -4.21 3.57 11.41
CA TRP A 177 -4.39 4.18 10.09
C TRP A 177 -3.10 4.08 9.24
N VAL A 178 -1.93 4.33 9.83
CA VAL A 178 -0.64 4.28 9.10
C VAL A 178 -0.37 2.87 8.57
N GLU A 179 -0.54 1.85 9.41
CA GLU A 179 -0.31 0.46 9.04
C GLU A 179 -1.23 0.02 7.90
N GLU A 180 -2.51 0.39 7.97
CA GLU A 180 -3.47 0.07 6.93
C GLU A 180 -3.19 0.83 5.62
N GLN A 181 -2.88 2.12 5.70
CA GLN A 181 -2.61 2.92 4.51
C GLN A 181 -1.31 2.51 3.79
N ARG A 182 -0.28 2.04 4.50
CA ARG A 182 0.94 1.50 3.87
C ARG A 182 0.61 0.30 3.00
N ILE A 183 -0.21 -0.64 3.51
CA ILE A 183 -0.55 -1.84 2.74
C ILE A 183 -1.56 -1.53 1.61
N ILE A 184 -2.52 -0.65 1.83
CA ILE A 184 -3.43 -0.16 0.77
C ILE A 184 -2.61 0.46 -0.37
N ARG A 185 -1.66 1.33 -0.04
CA ARG A 185 -0.75 1.94 -1.01
C ARG A 185 0.08 0.91 -1.76
N ALA A 186 0.63 -0.09 -1.06
CA ALA A 186 1.38 -1.18 -1.69
C ALA A 186 0.54 -1.93 -2.72
N PHE A 187 -0.71 -2.29 -2.41
CA PHE A 187 -1.60 -2.94 -3.36
C PHE A 187 -1.98 -2.03 -4.54
N TRP A 188 -2.21 -0.74 -4.31
CA TRP A 188 -2.44 0.22 -5.40
C TRP A 188 -1.24 0.33 -6.34
N ARG A 189 -0.01 0.29 -5.81
CA ARG A 189 1.23 0.25 -6.60
C ARG A 189 1.36 -1.03 -7.43
N VAL A 190 1.03 -2.19 -6.85
CA VAL A 190 0.93 -3.45 -7.62
C VAL A 190 -0.11 -3.33 -8.73
N GLN A 191 -1.28 -2.76 -8.43
CA GLN A 191 -2.35 -2.56 -9.41
C GLN A 191 -1.93 -1.57 -10.51
N LEU A 192 -1.17 -0.52 -10.21
CA LEU A 192 -0.66 0.45 -11.18
C LEU A 192 0.19 -0.21 -12.25
N VAL A 193 1.18 -1.03 -11.86
CA VAL A 193 2.04 -1.74 -12.83
C VAL A 193 1.23 -2.69 -13.71
N ARG A 194 0.23 -3.36 -13.13
CA ARG A 194 -0.70 -4.21 -13.90
C ARG A 194 -1.56 -3.40 -14.88
N GLU A 195 -1.99 -2.20 -14.50
CA GLU A 195 -2.74 -1.29 -15.37
C GLU A 195 -1.86 -0.70 -16.48
N LEU A 196 -0.58 -0.43 -16.23
CA LEU A 196 0.38 -0.05 -17.27
C LEU A 196 0.52 -1.15 -18.34
N ASN A 197 0.72 -2.40 -17.91
CA ASN A 197 0.77 -3.55 -18.82
C ASN A 197 -0.56 -3.73 -19.59
N LEU A 198 -1.70 -3.51 -18.93
CA LEU A 198 -2.99 -3.56 -19.59
C LEU A 198 -3.16 -2.45 -20.62
N ALA A 199 -2.75 -1.23 -20.28
CA ALA A 199 -2.87 -0.07 -21.15
C ALA A 199 -1.99 -0.21 -22.40
N ALA A 200 -0.77 -0.73 -22.26
CA ALA A 200 0.11 -1.06 -23.38
C ALA A 200 -0.53 -2.11 -24.31
N ARG A 201 -1.12 -3.17 -23.75
CA ARG A 201 -1.83 -4.21 -24.51
C ARG A 201 -3.13 -3.75 -25.17
N THR A 202 -3.70 -2.63 -24.73
CA THR A 202 -4.99 -2.11 -25.23
C THR A 202 -4.84 -0.76 -25.95
N SER A 203 -3.60 -0.40 -26.33
CA SER A 203 -3.27 0.83 -27.05
C SER A 203 -3.80 2.10 -26.37
N LYS A 204 -3.88 2.08 -25.03
CA LYS A 204 -4.18 3.25 -24.19
C LYS A 204 -2.93 4.02 -23.78
N VAL A 205 -1.77 3.48 -24.12
CA VAL A 205 -0.43 4.05 -24.01
C VAL A 205 0.31 3.68 -25.31
N GLN A 206 1.15 4.58 -25.81
CA GLN A 206 1.94 4.33 -27.01
C GLN A 206 2.96 3.23 -26.73
N SER A 207 2.95 2.18 -27.55
CA SER A 207 3.98 1.13 -27.50
C SER A 207 5.32 1.74 -27.85
N SER A 208 6.36 1.43 -27.07
CA SER A 208 7.71 1.90 -27.32
C SER A 208 8.38 1.17 -28.50
N ASP A 209 7.86 0.02 -28.91
CA ASP A 209 8.36 -0.75 -30.05
C ASP A 209 7.53 -0.49 -31.31
N GLU A 210 8.10 0.27 -32.26
CA GLU A 210 7.64 0.31 -33.66
C GLU A 210 8.10 -0.92 -34.47
N GLY A 211 8.73 -1.92 -33.84
CA GLY A 211 9.23 -3.13 -34.51
C GLY A 211 8.74 -4.42 -33.85
N ALA A 212 7.67 -5.02 -34.41
CA ALA A 212 7.29 -6.44 -34.30
C ALA A 212 7.71 -7.20 -33.02
N GLY A 213 7.05 -6.92 -31.89
CA GLY A 213 7.16 -7.72 -30.67
C GLY A 213 5.93 -7.58 -29.79
N THR A 214 5.59 -8.63 -29.03
CA THR A 214 4.62 -8.53 -27.93
C THR A 214 5.11 -7.46 -26.94
N PRO A 215 4.24 -6.56 -26.43
CA PRO A 215 4.66 -5.51 -25.49
C PRO A 215 5.42 -6.12 -24.32
N ARG A 216 6.64 -5.63 -24.04
CA ARG A 216 7.43 -6.07 -22.89
C ARG A 216 6.62 -5.86 -21.61
N GLU A 217 6.27 -6.96 -20.95
CA GLU A 217 5.54 -6.91 -19.69
C GLU A 217 6.45 -6.36 -18.59
N LEU A 218 5.99 -5.29 -17.95
CA LEU A 218 6.64 -4.73 -16.77
C LEU A 218 6.44 -5.70 -15.60
N ASP A 219 7.54 -6.24 -15.09
CA ASP A 219 7.53 -7.00 -13.85
C ASP A 219 7.48 -6.06 -12.65
N VAL A 220 6.64 -6.38 -11.66
CA VAL A 220 6.42 -5.51 -10.49
C VAL A 220 7.66 -5.42 -9.62
N GLU A 221 8.38 -6.54 -9.46
CA GLU A 221 9.59 -6.59 -8.65
C GLU A 221 10.70 -5.76 -9.30
N ALA A 222 10.94 -5.93 -10.59
CA ALA A 222 11.89 -5.13 -11.36
C ALA A 222 11.50 -3.64 -11.45
N PHE A 223 10.21 -3.31 -11.50
CA PHE A 223 9.74 -1.92 -11.58
C PHE A 223 10.09 -1.12 -10.32
N TYR A 224 10.00 -1.74 -9.14
CA TYR A 224 10.33 -1.13 -7.87
C TYR A 224 11.74 -1.48 -7.38
N ASP A 225 12.53 -2.24 -8.14
CA ASP A 225 13.86 -2.65 -7.69
C ASP A 225 14.76 -1.42 -7.43
N SER A 226 15.40 -1.47 -6.27
CA SER A 226 16.12 -0.38 -5.63
C SER A 226 17.61 -0.42 -5.90
N THR A 227 18.11 -1.39 -6.66
CA THR A 227 19.53 -1.50 -7.02
C THR A 227 20.06 -0.28 -7.80
N THR A 228 19.17 0.54 -8.37
CA THR A 228 19.51 1.72 -9.19
C THR A 228 18.73 3.00 -8.82
N SER A 229 17.89 3.00 -7.78
CA SER A 229 16.98 4.12 -7.48
C SER A 229 16.65 4.28 -5.98
N ASN A 230 16.24 5.48 -5.54
CA ASN A 230 15.78 5.79 -4.17
C ASN A 230 14.42 5.14 -3.83
N LEU A 231 14.12 3.96 -4.36
CA LEU A 231 12.84 3.25 -4.22
C LEU A 231 12.83 2.24 -3.09
N LYS A 232 13.90 2.11 -2.29
CA LYS A 232 14.03 1.08 -1.24
C LYS A 232 12.78 0.97 -0.36
N VAL A 233 12.21 2.11 0.02
CA VAL A 233 10.98 2.16 0.83
C VAL A 233 9.80 1.56 0.07
N ALA A 234 9.53 2.07 -1.14
CA ALA A 234 8.45 1.56 -1.99
C ALA A 234 8.62 0.07 -2.31
N TYR A 235 9.85 -0.36 -2.59
CA TYR A 235 10.21 -1.76 -2.83
C TYR A 235 9.76 -2.65 -1.68
N HIS A 236 10.16 -2.37 -0.44
CA HIS A 236 9.81 -3.25 0.67
C HIS A 236 8.31 -3.23 1.02
N GLU A 237 7.62 -2.10 0.85
CA GLU A 237 6.15 -2.04 0.97
C GLU A 237 5.46 -2.91 -0.09
N VAL A 238 5.85 -2.76 -1.37
CA VAL A 238 5.27 -3.51 -2.49
C VAL A 238 5.59 -5.00 -2.39
N MET A 239 6.82 -5.35 -2.01
CA MET A 239 7.21 -6.75 -1.85
C MET A 239 6.46 -7.41 -0.69
N SER A 240 6.10 -6.70 0.37
CA SER A 240 5.21 -7.27 1.40
C SER A 240 3.85 -7.65 0.81
N ALA A 241 3.23 -6.78 0.00
CA ALA A 241 1.97 -7.13 -0.66
C ALA A 241 2.13 -8.33 -1.63
N LEU A 242 3.23 -8.39 -2.39
CA LEU A 242 3.50 -9.49 -3.32
C LEU A 242 3.82 -10.82 -2.61
N ASP A 243 4.62 -10.79 -1.55
CA ASP A 243 4.96 -11.97 -0.76
C ASP A 243 3.68 -12.60 -0.20
N PHE A 244 2.77 -11.77 0.35
CA PHE A 244 1.43 -12.23 0.77
C PHE A 244 0.61 -12.84 -0.39
N LEU A 245 0.59 -12.21 -1.57
CA LEU A 245 -0.15 -12.73 -2.73
C LEU A 245 0.44 -14.06 -3.26
N LYS A 246 1.75 -14.27 -3.12
CA LYS A 246 2.45 -15.51 -3.53
C LYS A 246 2.18 -16.64 -2.54
N GLU A 247 2.16 -16.35 -1.24
CA GLU A 247 1.96 -17.32 -0.17
C GLU A 247 0.50 -17.70 0.04
N SER A 248 -0.42 -16.78 -0.23
CA SER A 248 -1.85 -17.08 -0.26
C SER A 248 -2.14 -17.95 -1.49
N ASP A 249 -2.88 -19.07 -1.34
CA ASP A 249 -3.30 -19.96 -2.45
C ASP A 249 -4.07 -19.26 -3.60
N LEU A 250 -4.32 -17.95 -3.47
CA LEU A 250 -4.66 -17.00 -4.54
C LEU A 250 -3.73 -17.07 -5.76
N GLY A 251 -2.47 -17.51 -5.58
CA GLY A 251 -1.49 -17.67 -6.68
C GLY A 251 -1.57 -18.99 -7.45
N LYS A 252 -2.37 -19.97 -7.02
CA LYS A 252 -2.30 -21.36 -7.53
C LYS A 252 -3.56 -21.90 -8.23
N ALA A 253 -4.60 -21.09 -8.46
CA ALA A 253 -5.81 -21.58 -9.11
C ALA A 253 -5.59 -21.85 -10.63
N PRO A 254 -5.75 -23.09 -11.12
CA PRO A 254 -5.60 -23.44 -12.53
C PRO A 254 -6.96 -23.34 -13.24
N TYR A 255 -7.50 -22.13 -13.38
CA TYR A 255 -8.66 -21.90 -14.25
C TYR A 255 -8.53 -20.61 -15.08
N ARG A 256 -8.09 -20.83 -16.32
CA ARG A 256 -8.48 -20.16 -17.58
C ARG A 256 -8.52 -18.62 -17.60
N THR A 257 -7.42 -18.04 -18.05
CA THR A 257 -7.24 -17.20 -19.27
C THR A 257 -8.25 -16.10 -19.68
N THR A 258 -9.20 -15.67 -18.84
CA THR A 258 -10.04 -14.49 -19.17
C THR A 258 -10.27 -13.52 -18.00
N ALA A 259 -9.81 -13.83 -16.77
CA ALA A 259 -9.97 -12.99 -15.58
C ALA A 259 -8.63 -12.39 -15.05
N LEU A 260 -7.61 -12.29 -15.89
CA LEU A 260 -6.20 -12.13 -15.49
C LEU A 260 -5.68 -10.67 -15.50
N LYS A 261 -6.53 -9.64 -15.34
CA LYS A 261 -6.09 -8.24 -15.60
C LYS A 261 -6.36 -7.19 -14.51
N ARG A 262 -7.05 -7.54 -13.42
CA ARG A 262 -7.25 -6.70 -12.22
C ARG A 262 -7.23 -7.60 -10.99
N MET A 263 -6.93 -7.07 -9.80
CA MET A 263 -7.03 -7.85 -8.55
C MET A 263 -8.36 -8.64 -8.56
N GLN A 264 -8.28 -9.95 -8.34
CA GLN A 264 -9.41 -10.84 -8.59
C GLN A 264 -10.56 -10.51 -7.64
N SER A 265 -11.79 -10.51 -8.18
CA SER A 265 -13.02 -10.40 -7.41
C SER A 265 -13.23 -11.71 -6.66
N ASN A 266 -12.63 -11.85 -5.49
CA ASN A 266 -12.93 -12.99 -4.65
C ASN A 266 -14.24 -12.79 -3.90
N ASN A 267 -15.03 -13.86 -3.82
CA ASN A 267 -16.24 -13.99 -2.99
C ASN A 267 -15.90 -14.05 -1.50
N TYR A 268 -14.87 -13.33 -1.05
CA TYR A 268 -14.61 -13.24 0.38
C TYR A 268 -15.79 -12.50 1.01
N THR A 269 -16.50 -13.20 1.89
CA THR A 269 -17.31 -12.60 2.96
C THR A 269 -16.40 -11.88 3.95
N GLY A 270 -15.48 -11.06 3.42
CA GLY A 270 -14.60 -10.22 4.18
C GLY A 270 -15.49 -9.26 4.93
N THR A 271 -15.46 -9.37 6.25
CA THR A 271 -15.99 -8.38 7.18
C THR A 271 -15.79 -6.99 6.57
N SER A 272 -16.89 -6.37 6.12
CA SER A 272 -16.91 -5.00 5.60
C SER A 272 -16.62 -4.09 6.78
N ILE A 273 -15.33 -3.93 7.06
CA ILE A 273 -14.82 -3.16 8.19
C ILE A 273 -14.39 -1.83 7.61
N SER A 274 -14.96 -0.76 8.14
CA SER A 274 -14.55 0.60 7.84
C SER A 274 -13.03 0.74 8.02
N PRO A 275 -12.36 1.53 7.16
CA PRO A 275 -10.95 1.83 7.34
C PRO A 275 -10.64 2.31 8.75
N SER A 276 -9.49 1.91 9.26
CA SER A 276 -9.00 2.30 10.57
C SER A 276 -8.75 3.80 10.61
N THR A 277 -9.42 4.47 11.55
CA THR A 277 -9.15 5.86 11.93
C THR A 277 -8.27 5.95 13.17
N ALA A 278 -7.81 4.80 13.70
CA ALA A 278 -7.00 4.76 14.91
C ALA A 278 -5.67 5.48 14.67
N ARG A 279 -5.41 6.51 15.47
CA ARG A 279 -4.20 7.36 15.38
C ARG A 279 -4.04 8.04 14.01
N MET A 280 -5.14 8.27 13.29
CA MET A 280 -5.12 9.02 12.05
C MET A 280 -4.71 10.48 12.30
N PRO A 281 -3.71 11.02 11.58
CA PRO A 281 -3.36 12.43 11.68
C PRO A 281 -4.53 13.34 11.24
N PRO A 282 -4.69 14.52 11.88
CA PRO A 282 -5.89 15.33 11.72
C PRO A 282 -6.03 15.92 10.32
N ASP A 283 -4.93 16.38 9.71
CA ASP A 283 -4.93 17.08 8.42
C ASP A 283 -4.19 16.31 7.31
N SER A 284 -4.41 16.72 6.07
CA SER A 284 -3.84 16.05 4.88
C SER A 284 -2.31 16.11 4.83
N ALA A 285 -1.69 17.22 5.28
CA ALA A 285 -0.25 17.39 5.25
C ALA A 285 0.43 16.45 6.26
N THR A 286 -0.09 16.35 7.48
CA THR A 286 0.45 15.41 8.49
C THR A 286 0.20 13.94 8.12
N ARG A 287 -0.93 13.63 7.46
CA ARG A 287 -1.17 12.31 6.84
C ARG A 287 -0.12 12.00 5.77
N ARG A 288 0.18 12.96 4.88
CA ARG A 288 1.23 12.82 3.85
C ARG A 288 2.58 12.51 4.51
N SER A 289 3.01 13.33 5.48
CA SER A 289 4.31 13.19 6.15
C SER A 289 4.47 11.86 6.88
N SER A 290 3.39 11.35 7.50
CA SER A 290 3.40 10.06 8.23
C SER A 290 3.69 8.85 7.32
N LEU A 291 3.49 8.99 6.01
CA LEU A 291 3.65 7.92 5.02
C LEU A 291 4.75 8.19 3.98
N VAL A 292 5.33 9.40 3.95
CA VAL A 292 6.55 9.69 3.18
C VAL A 292 7.72 8.90 3.75
N LEU A 293 7.83 8.90 5.08
CA LEU A 293 8.93 8.25 5.76
C LEU A 293 8.85 6.72 5.62
N PRO A 294 10.00 6.03 5.61
CA PRO A 294 10.03 4.58 5.71
C PRO A 294 9.24 4.11 6.94
N ALA A 295 8.69 2.90 6.89
CA ALA A 295 8.25 2.25 8.12
C ALA A 295 9.44 2.16 9.09
N ASP A 296 9.19 2.40 10.38
CA ASP A 296 10.25 2.43 11.39
C ASP A 296 11.06 1.13 11.40
N GLY A 297 10.42 -0.02 11.16
CA GLY A 297 11.12 -1.31 11.10
C GLY A 297 12.16 -1.35 9.97
N LEU A 298 11.82 -0.83 8.78
CA LEU A 298 12.76 -0.70 7.68
C LEU A 298 13.91 0.26 8.00
N TRP A 299 13.60 1.42 8.58
CA TRP A 299 14.62 2.40 8.94
C TRP A 299 15.58 1.88 10.00
N ILE A 300 15.05 1.22 11.04
CA ILE A 300 15.83 0.64 12.14
C ILE A 300 16.77 -0.45 11.60
N VAL A 301 16.25 -1.41 10.82
CA VAL A 301 17.07 -2.49 10.27
C VAL A 301 18.10 -1.96 9.27
N ASP A 302 17.75 -0.98 8.42
CA ASP A 302 18.73 -0.37 7.50
C ASP A 302 19.86 0.33 8.26
N SER A 303 19.51 1.05 9.32
CA SER A 303 20.46 1.77 10.17
C SER A 303 21.38 0.82 10.94
N MET A 304 20.83 -0.25 11.51
CA MET A 304 21.61 -1.32 12.13
C MET A 304 22.47 -2.06 11.10
N GLY A 305 21.97 -2.30 9.89
CA GLY A 305 22.70 -2.98 8.82
C GLY A 305 23.95 -2.24 8.33
N ARG A 306 23.99 -0.91 8.50
CA ARG A 306 25.17 -0.09 8.16
C ARG A 306 26.23 -0.06 9.26
N ASN A 307 25.87 -0.38 10.50
CA ASN A 307 26.82 -0.38 11.61
C ASN A 307 27.80 -1.55 11.45
N ALA A 308 29.10 -1.25 11.47
CA ALA A 308 30.17 -2.23 11.26
C ALA A 308 30.15 -3.37 12.28
N HIS A 309 29.67 -3.12 13.50
CA HIS A 309 29.60 -4.07 14.60
C HIS A 309 28.22 -4.70 14.79
N SER A 310 27.29 -4.44 13.87
CA SER A 310 25.94 -4.99 13.98
C SER A 310 25.92 -6.48 13.67
N PRO A 311 25.31 -7.32 14.54
CA PRO A 311 25.20 -8.75 14.30
C PRO A 311 24.23 -9.08 13.15
N ILE A 312 23.40 -8.12 12.73
CA ILE A 312 22.42 -8.31 11.65
C ILE A 312 22.86 -7.70 10.31
N LYS A 313 24.10 -7.22 10.21
CA LYS A 313 24.67 -6.55 9.02
C LYS A 313 24.43 -7.30 7.70
N TYR A 314 24.51 -8.62 7.73
CA TYR A 314 24.44 -9.46 6.53
C TYR A 314 23.08 -10.15 6.33
N ALA A 315 22.14 -10.00 7.28
CA ALA A 315 20.80 -10.59 7.18
C ALA A 315 19.98 -9.95 6.05
N GLY A 316 20.17 -8.65 5.82
CA GLY A 316 19.33 -7.85 4.92
C GLY A 316 17.90 -7.69 5.46
N PHE A 317 17.01 -7.05 4.70
CA PHE A 317 15.65 -6.77 5.19
C PHE A 317 14.63 -7.89 4.93
N GLY A 318 14.95 -8.86 4.06
CA GLY A 318 14.02 -9.93 3.66
C GLY A 318 13.37 -10.70 4.82
N PRO A 319 14.14 -11.22 5.80
CA PRO A 319 13.60 -11.86 7.00
C PRO A 319 12.56 -11.02 7.73
N TYR A 320 12.88 -9.75 7.95
CA TYR A 320 12.02 -8.81 8.66
C TYR A 320 10.76 -8.45 7.82
N ARG A 321 10.91 -8.34 6.50
CA ARG A 321 9.77 -8.10 5.61
C ARG A 321 8.72 -9.22 5.69
N ARG A 322 9.15 -10.49 5.82
CA ARG A 322 8.23 -11.64 6.02
C ARG A 322 7.40 -11.54 7.29
N MET A 323 7.85 -10.77 8.27
CA MET A 323 7.12 -10.50 9.51
C MET A 323 6.30 -9.20 9.46
N GLY A 324 6.23 -8.52 8.31
CA GLY A 324 5.49 -7.28 8.13
C GLY A 324 6.22 -6.02 8.60
N PHE A 325 7.52 -6.06 8.89
CA PHE A 325 8.25 -4.87 9.38
C PHE A 325 8.34 -3.71 8.36
N ALA A 326 7.90 -3.91 7.11
CA ALA A 326 7.71 -2.84 6.12
C ALA A 326 6.41 -2.05 6.30
N ILE A 327 5.48 -2.51 7.14
CA ILE A 327 4.15 -1.90 7.32
C ILE A 327 3.86 -1.44 8.75
N TRP A 328 4.53 -2.03 9.75
CA TRP A 328 4.27 -1.74 11.17
C TRP A 328 4.71 -0.34 11.59
N ASP A 329 3.87 0.31 12.39
CA ASP A 329 4.17 1.62 12.95
C ASP A 329 5.03 1.54 14.21
N ARG A 330 5.63 2.67 14.58
CA ARG A 330 6.51 2.79 15.74
C ARG A 330 5.89 2.34 17.06
N GLU A 331 4.60 2.60 17.28
CA GLU A 331 3.93 2.22 18.53
C GLU A 331 3.80 0.71 18.65
N ARG A 332 3.49 0.03 17.54
CA ARG A 332 3.53 -1.43 17.51
C ARG A 332 4.93 -1.92 17.80
N LEU A 333 5.95 -1.39 17.15
CA LEU A 333 7.34 -1.80 17.41
C LEU A 333 7.76 -1.56 18.87
N ALA A 334 7.34 -0.44 19.47
CA ALA A 334 7.61 -0.15 20.87
C ALA A 334 6.93 -1.15 21.81
N ARG A 335 5.67 -1.51 21.57
CA ARG A 335 4.97 -2.57 22.31
C ARG A 335 5.60 -3.95 22.13
N LEU A 336 6.29 -4.17 21.01
CA LEU A 336 7.05 -5.38 20.73
C LEU A 336 8.48 -5.35 21.32
N GLY A 337 8.90 -4.28 21.97
CA GLY A 337 10.26 -4.12 22.50
C GLY A 337 11.32 -3.86 21.42
N LEU A 338 10.91 -3.53 20.19
CA LEU A 338 11.78 -3.40 19.01
C LEU A 338 12.15 -1.95 18.68
N ALA A 339 11.51 -0.97 19.32
CA ALA A 339 11.79 0.46 19.15
C ALA A 339 11.48 1.24 20.43
N SER A 340 12.01 2.45 20.55
CA SER A 340 11.60 3.37 21.63
C SER A 340 10.19 3.91 21.35
N PRO A 341 9.34 4.13 22.37
CA PRO A 341 8.03 4.75 22.21
C PRO A 341 8.09 6.09 21.46
N PRO A 342 7.00 6.53 20.79
CA PRO A 342 6.91 7.85 20.19
C PRO A 342 7.21 8.98 21.20
N GLY A 343 7.66 10.13 20.70
CA GLY A 343 8.07 11.27 21.55
C GLY A 343 9.51 11.20 22.07
N HIS A 344 10.16 10.04 21.97
CA HIS A 344 11.61 9.92 22.07
C HIS A 344 12.20 9.98 20.65
N GLY A 345 13.46 10.42 20.47
CA GLY A 345 14.14 10.31 19.16
C GLY A 345 14.02 8.88 18.59
N ARG A 346 14.02 8.70 17.26
CA ARG A 346 13.67 7.41 16.60
C ARG A 346 14.28 6.19 17.30
N VAL A 347 15.56 6.29 17.68
CA VAL A 347 16.21 5.37 18.62
C VAL A 347 17.32 6.10 19.38
N THR A 348 17.27 6.19 20.71
CA THR A 348 18.46 6.49 21.52
C THR A 348 19.27 5.21 21.70
N GLY A 349 20.43 5.11 21.06
CA GLY A 349 21.37 3.99 21.20
C GLY A 349 20.93 2.70 20.50
N LEU A 350 20.92 2.66 19.16
CA LEU A 350 20.58 1.48 18.33
C LEU A 350 21.19 0.14 18.81
N GLY A 351 22.37 0.18 19.43
CA GLY A 351 23.03 -1.01 19.97
C GLY A 351 22.23 -1.75 21.05
N SER A 352 21.37 -1.06 21.81
CA SER A 352 20.51 -1.70 22.82
C SER A 352 19.44 -2.60 22.20
N TYR A 353 19.13 -2.42 20.92
CA TYR A 353 18.11 -3.19 20.20
C TYR A 353 18.69 -4.39 19.42
N PHE A 354 20.00 -4.53 19.30
CA PHE A 354 20.62 -5.56 18.46
C PHE A 354 20.18 -6.98 18.81
N SER A 355 20.16 -7.33 20.10
CA SER A 355 19.73 -8.66 20.55
C SER A 355 18.28 -8.96 20.17
N PHE A 356 17.39 -7.98 20.34
CA PHE A 356 15.97 -8.16 20.05
C PHE A 356 15.71 -8.38 18.56
N TRP A 357 16.37 -7.62 17.69
CA TRP A 357 16.24 -7.81 16.24
C TRP A 357 16.94 -9.08 15.74
N LEU A 358 18.08 -9.44 16.33
CA LEU A 358 18.79 -10.68 16.00
C LEU A 358 17.95 -11.91 16.34
N ASN A 359 17.26 -11.91 17.49
CA ASN A 359 16.40 -13.00 17.95
C ASN A 359 15.22 -13.28 17.01
N LEU A 360 14.85 -12.33 16.14
CA LEU A 360 13.80 -12.53 15.15
C LEU A 360 14.23 -13.47 14.03
N LEU A 361 15.53 -13.64 13.79
CA LEU A 361 16.03 -14.48 12.71
C LEU A 361 15.93 -15.97 13.09
N ASP A 362 15.42 -16.79 12.17
CA ASP A 362 15.48 -18.24 12.32
C ASP A 362 16.88 -18.80 12.03
N THR A 363 17.11 -20.08 12.33
CA THR A 363 18.41 -20.73 12.14
C THR A 363 18.88 -20.72 10.68
N GLN A 364 17.95 -20.79 9.72
CA GLN A 364 18.29 -20.76 8.29
C GLN A 364 18.68 -19.35 7.85
N GLU A 365 17.97 -18.33 8.34
CA GLU A 365 18.24 -16.92 8.08
C GLU A 365 19.59 -16.50 8.68
N MET A 366 19.90 -16.97 9.89
CA MET A 366 21.20 -16.79 10.53
C MET A 366 22.32 -17.43 9.71
N SER A 367 22.16 -18.69 9.29
CA SER A 367 23.15 -19.38 8.46
C SER A 367 23.42 -18.66 7.13
N ARG A 368 22.37 -18.14 6.48
CA ARG A 368 22.50 -17.33 5.26
C ARG A 368 23.22 -16.01 5.50
N ALA A 369 22.99 -15.37 6.64
CA ALA A 369 23.70 -14.14 7.01
C ALA A 369 25.20 -14.40 7.22
N GLU A 370 25.55 -15.49 7.90
CA GLU A 370 26.94 -15.91 8.11
C GLU A 370 27.65 -16.28 6.79
N GLU A 371 26.95 -16.91 5.86
CA GLU A 371 27.50 -17.18 4.52
C GLU A 371 27.84 -15.90 3.77
N ARG A 372 26.92 -14.93 3.75
CA ARG A 372 27.18 -13.61 3.15
C ARG A 372 28.31 -12.85 3.84
N MET A 373 28.45 -13.00 5.16
CA MET A 373 29.58 -12.43 5.91
C MET A 373 30.89 -13.02 5.41
N ARG A 374 30.99 -14.35 5.32
CA ARG A 374 32.18 -15.04 4.80
C ARG A 374 32.51 -14.62 3.37
N GLU A 375 31.50 -14.49 2.51
CA GLU A 375 31.70 -14.00 1.14
C GLU A 375 32.24 -12.56 1.10
N ALA A 376 31.71 -11.68 1.94
CA ALA A 376 32.16 -10.30 2.03
C ALA A 376 33.61 -10.20 2.55
N GLU A 377 33.96 -11.02 3.54
CA GLU A 377 35.34 -11.15 4.04
C GLU A 377 36.30 -11.65 2.96
N CYS A 378 35.91 -12.68 2.20
CA CYS A 378 36.68 -13.16 1.05
C CYS A 378 36.89 -12.10 -0.04
N ARG A 379 35.99 -11.11 -0.16
CA ARG A 379 36.10 -9.96 -1.07
C ARG A 379 36.82 -8.76 -0.44
N GLY A 380 37.51 -8.94 0.67
CA GLY A 380 38.27 -7.89 1.36
C GLY A 380 37.39 -6.91 2.14
N GLY A 381 36.26 -7.37 2.68
CA GLY A 381 35.33 -6.56 3.48
C GLY A 381 34.46 -5.59 2.68
N ARG A 382 34.56 -5.61 1.34
CA ARG A 382 33.72 -4.76 0.46
C ARG A 382 32.34 -5.38 0.32
N LEU A 383 31.37 -4.79 1.01
CA LEU A 383 29.96 -4.95 0.66
C LEU A 383 29.72 -4.38 -0.75
N ALA A 384 28.69 -4.89 -1.44
CA ALA A 384 28.12 -4.21 -2.60
C ALA A 384 27.83 -2.73 -2.22
N PRO A 385 27.86 -1.79 -3.20
CA PRO A 385 27.62 -0.38 -2.91
C PRO A 385 26.39 -0.22 -2.02
N LEU A 386 26.59 0.38 -0.84
CA LEU A 386 25.48 0.64 0.06
C LEU A 386 24.52 1.57 -0.68
N GLN A 387 23.25 1.17 -0.77
CA GLN A 387 22.20 2.05 -1.26
C GLN A 387 22.23 3.38 -0.48
N PRO A 388 21.82 4.50 -1.11
CA PRO A 388 21.71 5.79 -0.42
C PRO A 388 21.00 5.62 0.92
N MET A 389 21.51 6.28 1.96
CA MET A 389 20.86 6.27 3.27
C MET A 389 19.42 6.75 3.10
N ILE A 390 18.47 6.08 3.74
CA ILE A 390 17.12 6.64 3.85
C ILE A 390 17.27 7.89 4.72
N GLN A 391 17.41 9.05 4.06
CA GLN A 391 17.65 10.31 4.73
C GLN A 391 16.39 10.72 5.48
N ASP A 392 16.58 11.18 6.71
CA ASP A 392 15.51 11.87 7.41
C ASP A 392 15.41 13.26 6.83
N ASN A 393 14.36 13.54 6.08
CA ASN A 393 14.01 14.91 5.76
C ASN A 393 13.40 15.55 7.00
N ALA A 394 14.30 16.00 7.87
CA ALA A 394 14.13 16.83 9.07
C ALA A 394 13.20 16.30 10.17
N SER A 395 13.78 16.29 11.37
CA SER A 395 13.10 16.41 12.67
C SER A 395 12.44 17.77 12.83
#